data_AF-A0A5C6MMV3-F1
#
_entry.id   AF-A0A5C6MMV3-F1
#
_cell.length_a   1.000
_cell.length_b   1.000
_cell.length_c   1.000
_cell.angle_alpha   90.00
_cell.angle_beta   90.00
_cell.angle_gamma   90.00
#
_symmetry.space_group_name_H-M   'P 1'
#
loop_
_entity.id
_entity.type
_entity.pdbx_description
1 polymer ?
#
loop_
_entity_poly.entity_id
_entity_poly.type
_entity_poly.pdbx_seq_one_letter_code
_entity_poly.pdbx_strand_id
1 'polypeptide(L)'
;MSDISQWKHIPGKLNPADCASRGLNAADFLKGSNWINGPMFLKDLPKNWPNSPVNLAIPPDDSELRRKVLEVHATVVSHHDPTNVLLNYFSTWYKLRRAVAWFLKLESLLTQCALKRKGTLKAVTAGPMTLSVQDLEEAEEAIVKFCQNQGFSQEMASLRNGRNVSRKSSIFKLDPFLDRGILRVGGRLSSMAMPEKQKHPAILPKRHFISELLLRHIHQQAKLCTCRRFISRRGQVSELRSDNGTNLISTKKELREALKRWNMDQIESSLVQKGVKWTFNPPAGAHHGGIWERIIIMVKRVLSSITNQQSLDDEGLVKRGGIHPKQPSLDNRF
;
A
#
# COMPACT_ATOMS: atom_id res chain seq x y z
N MET A 1 17.11 28.49 -15.02
CA MET A 1 15.74 27.93 -14.89
C MET A 1 14.79 29.00 -15.40
N SER A 2 13.71 28.64 -16.10
CA SER A 2 12.74 29.61 -16.62
C SER A 2 11.85 30.17 -15.51
N ASP A 3 11.57 31.47 -15.54
CA ASP A 3 10.61 32.14 -14.66
C ASP A 3 9.17 31.81 -15.04
N ILE A 4 8.26 31.80 -14.06
CA ILE A 4 6.84 31.47 -14.26
C ILE A 4 6.18 32.43 -15.25
N SER A 5 6.61 33.70 -15.26
CA SER A 5 6.14 34.72 -16.20
C SER A 5 6.48 34.43 -17.67
N GLN A 6 7.40 33.50 -17.93
CA GLN A 6 7.80 33.09 -19.27
C GLN A 6 6.85 32.05 -19.89
N TRP A 7 5.95 31.45 -19.10
CA TRP A 7 5.04 30.39 -19.56
C TRP A 7 3.70 30.97 -19.98
N LYS A 8 3.26 30.67 -21.20
CA LYS A 8 1.95 31.06 -21.72
C LYS A 8 1.11 29.82 -22.02
N HIS A 9 -0.18 29.87 -21.66
CA HIS A 9 -1.13 28.81 -21.96
C HIS A 9 -1.52 28.82 -23.44
N ILE A 10 -1.47 27.66 -24.10
CA ILE A 10 -1.96 27.47 -25.47
C ILE A 10 -3.40 26.93 -25.38
N PRO A 11 -4.41 27.60 -25.96
CA PRO A 11 -5.78 27.10 -25.99
C PRO A 11 -5.86 25.68 -26.54
N GLY A 12 -6.68 24.81 -25.93
CA GLY A 12 -6.72 23.38 -26.26
C GLY A 12 -6.91 23.05 -27.75
N LYS A 13 -7.76 23.80 -28.47
CA LYS A 13 -7.97 23.63 -29.93
C LYS A 13 -6.73 23.93 -30.77
N LEU A 14 -5.79 24.71 -30.24
CA LEU A 14 -4.54 25.12 -30.89
C LEU A 14 -3.33 24.37 -30.31
N ASN A 15 -3.54 23.49 -29.32
CA ASN A 15 -2.47 22.73 -28.69
C ASN A 15 -2.01 21.60 -29.62
N PRO A 16 -0.79 21.65 -30.18
CA PRO A 16 -0.32 20.59 -31.05
C PRO A 16 -0.29 19.24 -30.32
N ALA A 17 -0.08 19.22 -29.00
CA ALA A 17 -0.08 17.99 -28.21
C ALA A 17 -1.43 17.25 -28.19
N ASP A 18 -2.54 17.92 -28.54
CA ASP A 18 -3.85 17.28 -28.66
C ASP A 18 -3.91 16.32 -29.86
N CYS A 19 -3.15 16.57 -30.94
CA CYS A 19 -3.08 15.66 -32.09
C CYS A 19 -2.51 14.29 -31.68
N ALA A 20 -1.55 14.28 -30.75
CA ALA A 20 -0.96 13.05 -30.22
C ALA A 20 -1.79 12.43 -29.07
N SER A 21 -2.62 13.20 -28.37
CA SER A 21 -3.40 12.70 -27.23
C SER A 21 -4.79 12.20 -27.62
N ARG A 22 -5.44 12.83 -28.60
CA ARG A 22 -6.80 12.49 -29.09
C ARG A 22 -6.79 11.60 -30.33
N GLY A 23 -5.62 11.45 -30.96
CA GLY A 23 -5.44 10.68 -32.19
C GLY A 23 -5.62 11.53 -33.44
N LEU A 24 -4.82 11.25 -34.45
CA LEU A 24 -4.86 11.89 -35.75
C LEU A 24 -4.81 10.81 -36.83
N ASN A 25 -5.65 10.91 -37.86
CA ASN A 25 -5.62 9.96 -38.96
C ASN A 25 -4.35 10.17 -39.82
N ALA A 26 -3.87 9.12 -40.50
CA ALA A 26 -2.63 9.17 -41.28
C ALA A 26 -2.68 10.14 -42.47
N ALA A 27 -3.82 10.27 -43.15
CA ALA A 27 -4.01 11.24 -44.23
C ALA A 27 -4.00 12.70 -43.72
N ASP A 28 -4.56 12.97 -42.53
CA ASP A 28 -4.55 14.29 -41.90
C ASP A 28 -3.16 14.65 -41.36
N PHE A 29 -2.39 13.64 -40.91
CA PHE A 29 -1.00 13.81 -40.54
C PHE A 29 -0.14 14.23 -41.74
N LEU A 30 -0.29 13.54 -42.87
CA LEU A 30 0.46 13.79 -44.10
C LEU A 30 0.10 15.13 -44.77
N LYS A 31 -1.10 15.67 -44.53
CA LYS A 31 -1.52 17.00 -45.01
C LYS A 31 -0.91 18.19 -44.26
N GLY A 32 0.03 17.95 -43.34
CA GLY A 32 0.73 19.01 -42.63
C GLY A 32 0.03 19.46 -41.35
N SER A 33 -0.26 18.50 -40.46
CA SER A 33 -0.91 18.75 -39.17
C SER A 33 -0.15 19.74 -38.28
N ASN A 34 -0.90 20.40 -37.37
CA ASN A 34 -0.34 21.31 -36.35
C ASN A 34 0.74 20.66 -35.47
N TRP A 35 0.78 19.32 -35.39
CA TRP A 35 1.84 18.58 -34.69
C TRP A 35 3.22 18.78 -35.31
N ILE A 36 3.31 18.79 -36.65
CA ILE A 36 4.58 18.95 -37.37
C ILE A 36 4.89 20.44 -37.54
N ASN A 37 3.90 21.23 -37.95
CA ASN A 37 4.09 22.61 -38.36
C ASN A 37 4.00 23.64 -37.23
N GLY A 38 3.55 23.19 -36.05
CA GLY A 38 3.17 24.05 -34.94
C GLY A 38 1.88 24.85 -35.26
N PRO A 39 1.22 25.41 -34.23
CA PRO A 39 0.10 26.30 -34.45
C PRO A 39 0.55 27.61 -35.13
N MET A 40 -0.24 28.08 -36.10
CA MET A 40 0.11 29.21 -36.98
C MET A 40 0.43 30.50 -36.22
N PHE A 41 -0.23 30.76 -35.09
CA PHE A 41 0.00 31.97 -34.29
C PHE A 41 1.45 32.08 -33.75
N LEU A 42 2.19 30.98 -33.63
CA LEU A 42 3.60 31.02 -33.23
C LEU A 42 4.51 31.59 -34.33
N LYS A 43 4.03 31.64 -35.57
CA LYS A 43 4.71 32.26 -36.71
C LYS A 43 4.40 33.76 -36.80
N ASP A 44 3.40 34.24 -36.05
CA ASP A 44 3.04 35.65 -35.97
C ASP A 44 3.81 36.38 -34.85
N LEU A 45 3.79 37.71 -34.93
CA LEU A 45 4.37 38.58 -33.90
C LEU A 45 3.77 38.28 -32.51
N PRO A 46 4.57 38.30 -31.42
CA PRO A 46 4.10 38.00 -30.06
C PRO A 46 2.90 38.81 -29.56
N LYS A 47 2.63 39.97 -30.17
CA LYS A 47 1.46 40.83 -29.91
C LYS A 47 0.14 40.19 -30.37
N ASN A 48 0.20 39.31 -31.36
CA ASN A 48 -0.96 38.64 -31.96
C ASN A 48 -1.21 37.25 -31.36
N TRP A 49 -0.41 36.85 -30.36
CA TRP A 49 -0.60 35.57 -29.69
C TRP A 49 -1.89 35.59 -28.85
N PRO A 50 -2.59 34.45 -28.72
CA PRO A 50 -3.81 34.37 -27.93
C PRO A 50 -3.55 34.80 -26.48
N ASN A 51 -4.33 35.77 -26.02
CA ASN A 51 -4.26 36.21 -24.63
C ASN A 51 -4.74 35.09 -23.73
N SER A 52 -3.94 34.75 -22.71
CA SER A 52 -4.37 33.83 -21.66
C SER A 52 -5.52 34.50 -20.91
N PRO A 53 -6.71 33.89 -20.79
CA PRO A 53 -7.74 34.44 -19.92
C PRO A 53 -7.18 34.43 -18.49
N VAL A 54 -6.77 35.58 -17.98
CA VAL A 54 -6.44 35.78 -16.56
C VAL A 54 -7.76 35.89 -15.80
N ASN A 55 -8.55 34.83 -15.86
CA ASN A 55 -9.65 34.63 -14.92
C ASN A 55 -9.33 33.33 -14.18
N LEU A 56 -8.47 33.46 -13.16
CA LEU A 56 -8.18 32.43 -12.16
C LEU A 56 -9.36 32.24 -11.19
N ALA A 57 -10.57 32.64 -11.58
CA ALA A 57 -11.79 32.34 -10.85
C ALA A 57 -12.07 30.84 -11.04
N ILE A 58 -11.44 30.05 -10.19
CA ILE A 58 -11.67 28.62 -10.08
C ILE A 58 -13.14 28.41 -9.68
N PRO A 59 -13.95 27.69 -10.48
CA PRO A 59 -15.31 27.33 -10.08
C PRO A 59 -15.26 26.53 -8.78
N PRO A 60 -16.14 26.80 -7.80
CA PRO A 60 -16.09 26.14 -6.49
C PRO A 60 -16.25 24.61 -6.53
N ASP A 61 -16.63 24.04 -7.68
CA ASP A 61 -17.01 22.64 -7.84
C ASP A 61 -16.15 21.88 -8.87
N ASP A 62 -14.90 22.32 -9.12
CA ASP A 62 -13.99 21.61 -10.01
C ASP A 62 -13.48 20.30 -9.39
N SER A 63 -13.85 19.18 -10.00
CA SER A 63 -13.51 17.82 -9.56
C SER A 63 -12.01 17.50 -9.54
N GLU A 64 -11.17 18.29 -10.22
CA GLU A 64 -9.71 18.11 -10.23
C GLU A 64 -9.00 18.81 -9.06
N LEU A 65 -9.70 19.66 -8.30
CA LEU A 65 -9.18 20.23 -7.07
C LEU A 65 -9.32 19.20 -5.95
N ARG A 66 -8.18 18.74 -5.43
CA ARG A 66 -8.15 18.16 -4.09
C ARG A 66 -8.61 19.22 -3.11
N ARG A 67 -9.88 19.16 -2.72
CA ARG A 67 -10.45 19.98 -1.64
C ARG A 67 -9.51 19.89 -0.45
N LYS A 68 -8.83 20.99 -0.14
CA LYS A 68 -8.02 21.10 1.07
C LYS A 68 -9.03 21.24 2.21
N VAL A 69 -9.56 20.11 2.67
CA VAL A 69 -10.41 20.09 3.86
C VAL A 69 -9.50 20.51 5.01
N LEU A 70 -9.61 21.76 5.43
CA LEU A 70 -9.11 22.21 6.72
C LEU A 70 -10.01 21.57 7.77
N GLU A 71 -9.68 20.35 8.17
CA GLU A 71 -10.29 19.71 9.32
C GLU A 71 -9.80 20.46 10.57
N VAL A 72 -10.63 21.38 11.08
CA VAL A 72 -10.45 21.97 12.40
C VAL A 72 -10.72 20.85 13.41
N HIS A 73 -9.64 20.29 13.96
CA HIS A 73 -9.74 19.31 15.03
C HIS A 73 -10.06 20.03 16.33
N ALA A 74 -11.35 20.22 16.63
CA ALA A 74 -11.77 20.55 17.98
C ALA A 74 -11.54 19.30 18.85
N THR A 75 -10.49 19.32 19.68
CA THR A 75 -10.26 18.27 20.68
C THR A 75 -11.31 18.39 21.78
N VAL A 76 -12.45 17.72 21.59
CA VAL A 76 -13.30 17.31 22.70
C VAL A 76 -12.48 16.30 23.48
N VAL A 77 -12.17 16.60 24.75
CA VAL A 77 -11.49 15.66 25.66
C VAL A 77 -12.45 14.53 25.98
N SER A 78 -12.59 13.58 25.05
CA SER A 78 -13.15 12.28 25.33
C SER A 78 -12.18 11.52 26.21
N HIS A 79 -12.67 10.82 27.23
CA HIS A 79 -11.90 9.85 27.99
C HIS A 79 -11.30 8.82 27.02
N HIS A 80 -10.07 9.06 26.55
CA HIS A 80 -9.39 8.14 25.66
C HIS A 80 -8.96 6.94 26.49
N ASP A 81 -9.33 5.74 26.05
CA ASP A 81 -8.72 4.50 26.50
C ASP A 81 -7.19 4.67 26.49
N PRO A 82 -6.50 4.51 27.64
CA PRO A 82 -5.04 4.69 27.73
C PRO A 82 -4.28 3.86 26.70
N THR A 83 -4.81 2.69 26.35
CA THR A 83 -4.23 1.86 25.29
C THR A 83 -4.31 2.55 23.93
N ASN A 84 -5.43 3.18 23.58
CA ASN A 84 -5.54 3.96 22.35
C ASN A 84 -4.58 5.15 22.31
N VAL A 85 -4.36 5.84 23.43
CA VAL A 85 -3.37 6.93 23.51
C VAL A 85 -1.96 6.40 23.23
N LEU A 86 -1.59 5.29 23.87
CA LEU A 86 -0.30 4.64 23.68
C LEU A 86 -0.09 4.19 22.22
N LEU A 87 -1.10 3.59 21.60
CA LEU A 87 -1.00 3.12 20.21
C LEU A 87 -0.83 4.29 19.25
N ASN A 88 -1.63 5.35 19.40
CA ASN A 88 -1.60 6.54 18.54
C ASN A 88 -0.30 7.35 18.65
N TYR A 89 0.47 7.18 19.73
CA TYR A 89 1.78 7.82 19.89
C TYR A 89 2.79 7.38 18.82
N PHE A 90 2.70 6.15 18.32
CA PHE A 90 3.70 5.59 17.42
C PHE A 90 3.38 5.85 15.95
N SER A 91 4.30 6.52 15.26
CA SER A 91 4.17 6.86 13.84
C SER A 91 4.62 5.77 12.86
N THR A 92 5.24 4.69 13.33
CA THR A 92 5.67 3.56 12.49
C THR A 92 5.28 2.22 13.10
N TRP A 93 4.90 1.28 12.23
CA TRP A 93 4.56 -0.09 12.61
C TRP A 93 5.68 -0.77 13.42
N TYR A 94 6.93 -0.59 12.99
CA TYR A 94 8.08 -1.19 13.67
C TYR A 94 8.27 -0.67 15.11
N LYS A 95 8.16 0.65 15.33
CA LYS A 95 8.29 1.24 16.66
C LYS A 95 7.17 0.78 17.58
N LEU A 96 5.94 0.75 17.06
CA LEU A 96 4.78 0.26 17.78
C LEU A 96 4.97 -1.20 18.20
N ARG A 97 5.29 -2.08 17.24
CA ARG A 97 5.48 -3.51 17.49
C ARG A 97 6.56 -3.78 18.55
N ARG A 98 7.67 -3.03 18.50
CA ARG A 98 8.73 -3.13 19.52
C ARG A 98 8.28 -2.67 20.89
N ALA A 99 7.54 -1.57 20.98
CA ALA A 99 7.04 -1.07 22.25
C ALA A 99 6.07 -2.06 22.89
N VAL A 100 5.11 -2.57 22.11
CA VAL A 100 4.16 -3.59 22.59
C VAL A 100 4.89 -4.87 23.00
N ALA A 101 5.90 -5.31 22.26
CA ALA A 101 6.69 -6.48 22.64
C ALA A 101 7.38 -6.29 24.00
N TRP A 102 7.92 -5.10 24.26
CA TRP A 102 8.49 -4.78 25.57
C TRP A 102 7.44 -4.77 26.68
N PHE A 103 6.25 -4.22 26.43
CA PHE A 103 5.17 -4.21 27.41
C PHE A 103 4.69 -5.62 27.75
N LEU A 104 4.48 -6.48 26.75
CA LEU A 104 4.13 -7.89 26.97
C LEU A 104 5.22 -8.65 27.73
N LYS A 105 6.49 -8.39 27.40
CA LYS A 105 7.61 -9.01 28.11
C LYS A 105 7.68 -8.56 29.57
N LEU A 106 7.46 -7.27 29.82
CA LEU A 106 7.38 -6.72 31.18
C LEU A 106 6.21 -7.32 31.96
N GLU A 107 5.03 -7.43 31.34
CA GLU A 107 3.84 -8.05 31.93
C GLU A 107 4.12 -9.51 32.33
N SER A 108 4.74 -10.30 31.44
CA SER A 108 5.13 -11.68 31.74
C SER A 108 6.11 -11.74 32.92
N LEU A 109 7.10 -10.85 32.96
CA LEU A 109 8.07 -10.79 34.07
C LEU A 109 7.39 -10.41 35.40
N LEU A 110 6.51 -9.42 35.41
CA LEU A 110 5.77 -9.00 36.59
C LEU A 110 4.85 -10.12 37.09
N THR A 111 4.19 -10.84 36.19
CA THR A 111 3.34 -11.99 36.51
C THR A 111 4.15 -13.12 37.13
N GLN A 112 5.33 -13.43 36.58
CA GLN A 112 6.25 -14.41 37.17
C GLN A 112 6.72 -13.99 38.57
N CYS A 113 7.06 -12.72 38.76
CA CYS A 113 7.42 -12.18 40.07
C CYS A 113 6.27 -12.30 41.08
N ALA A 114 5.04 -12.02 40.67
CA ALA A 114 3.85 -12.16 41.51
C ALA A 114 3.59 -13.63 41.90
N LEU A 115 3.74 -14.56 40.96
CA LEU A 115 3.60 -16.00 41.22
C LEU A 115 4.72 -16.56 42.12
N LYS A 116 5.95 -16.04 42.00
CA LYS A 116 7.06 -16.34 42.92
C LYS A 116 6.72 -15.91 44.36
N ARG A 117 6.15 -14.72 44.55
CA ARG A 117 5.71 -14.24 45.88
C ARG A 117 4.62 -15.13 46.49
N LYS A 118 3.80 -15.78 45.66
CA LYS A 118 2.78 -16.75 46.07
C LYS A 118 3.32 -18.18 46.26
N GLY A 119 4.63 -18.40 46.13
CA GLY A 119 5.29 -19.69 46.36
C GLY A 119 5.04 -20.76 45.28
N THR A 120 4.42 -20.41 44.16
CA THR A 120 3.93 -21.38 43.15
C THR A 120 4.98 -21.74 42.09
N LEU A 121 6.07 -20.97 41.95
CA LEU A 121 7.10 -21.18 40.92
C LEU A 121 8.52 -21.18 41.52
N LYS A 122 9.35 -22.14 41.08
CA LYS A 122 10.79 -22.18 41.38
C LYS A 122 11.55 -21.10 40.60
N ALA A 123 12.73 -20.71 41.11
CA ALA A 123 13.56 -19.67 40.53
C ALA A 123 13.97 -19.98 39.08
N VAL A 124 13.32 -19.33 38.11
CA VAL A 124 13.79 -19.27 36.72
C VAL A 124 14.89 -18.22 36.64
N THR A 125 16.05 -18.60 36.12
CA THR A 125 17.18 -17.72 35.81
C THR A 125 16.73 -16.68 34.81
N ALA A 126 16.82 -15.39 35.16
CA ALA A 126 16.50 -14.30 34.25
C ALA A 126 17.52 -14.33 33.10
N GLY A 127 17.09 -14.84 31.94
CA GLY A 127 17.88 -14.75 30.72
C GLY A 127 18.09 -13.29 30.29
N PRO A 128 19.01 -13.04 29.34
CA PRO A 128 19.27 -11.69 28.86
C PRO A 128 17.99 -11.00 28.37
N MET A 129 17.80 -9.76 28.80
CA MET A 129 16.64 -8.92 28.47
C MET A 129 16.80 -8.38 27.04
N THR A 130 16.58 -9.24 26.06
CA THR A 130 16.62 -8.92 24.62
C THR A 130 15.30 -9.27 23.97
N LEU A 131 14.88 -8.53 22.94
CA LEU A 131 13.68 -8.88 22.18
C LEU A 131 14.01 -9.94 21.13
N SER A 132 13.27 -11.05 21.18
CA SER A 132 13.34 -12.10 20.16
C SER A 132 12.42 -11.78 18.97
N VAL A 133 12.56 -12.53 17.87
CA VAL A 133 11.60 -12.46 16.74
C VAL A 133 10.21 -12.91 17.19
N GLN A 134 10.15 -13.93 18.05
CA GLN A 134 8.92 -14.45 18.63
C GLN A 134 8.18 -13.38 19.44
N ASP A 135 8.90 -12.60 20.25
CA ASP A 135 8.32 -11.50 21.04
C ASP A 135 7.65 -10.45 20.12
N LEU A 136 8.23 -10.22 18.93
CA LEU A 136 7.68 -9.30 17.95
C LEU A 136 6.46 -9.88 17.21
N GLU A 137 6.43 -11.20 16.97
CA GLU A 137 5.26 -11.89 16.42
C GLU A 137 4.09 -11.86 17.41
N GLU A 138 4.34 -12.12 18.69
CA GLU A 138 3.33 -12.06 19.74
C GLU A 138 2.77 -10.65 19.91
N ALA A 139 3.64 -9.64 19.87
CA ALA A 139 3.21 -8.24 19.89
C ALA A 139 2.32 -7.88 18.69
N GLU A 140 2.68 -8.37 17.50
CA GLU A 140 1.87 -8.18 16.30
C GLU A 140 0.49 -8.83 16.44
N GLU A 141 0.42 -10.07 16.91
CA GLU A 141 -0.85 -10.75 17.18
C GLU A 141 -1.69 -10.00 18.23
N ALA A 142 -1.08 -9.51 19.30
CA ALA A 142 -1.76 -8.74 20.34
C ALA A 142 -2.36 -7.43 19.80
N ILE A 143 -1.59 -6.70 18.98
CA ILE A 143 -2.07 -5.47 18.32
C ILE A 143 -3.25 -5.77 17.40
N VAL A 144 -3.17 -6.85 16.62
CA VAL A 144 -4.26 -7.28 15.73
C VAL A 144 -5.50 -7.65 16.52
N LYS A 145 -5.36 -8.44 17.59
CA LYS A 145 -6.46 -8.83 18.49
C LYS A 145 -7.13 -7.61 19.10
N PHE A 146 -6.35 -6.63 19.57
CA PHE A 146 -6.88 -5.39 20.13
C PHE A 146 -7.74 -4.63 19.11
N CYS A 147 -7.20 -4.42 17.91
CA CYS A 147 -7.87 -3.76 16.80
C CYS A 147 -9.18 -4.47 16.40
N GLN A 148 -9.16 -5.80 16.35
CA GLN A 148 -10.33 -6.62 16.04
C GLN A 148 -11.38 -6.57 17.14
N ASN A 149 -11.00 -6.62 18.42
CA ASN A 149 -11.95 -6.49 19.52
C ASN A 149 -12.65 -5.12 19.53
N GLN A 150 -11.98 -4.05 19.10
CA GLN A 150 -12.62 -2.74 18.95
C GLN A 150 -13.56 -2.66 17.74
N GLY A 151 -13.14 -3.21 16.59
CA GLY A 151 -13.88 -3.09 15.32
C GLY A 151 -14.97 -4.14 15.08
N PHE A 152 -14.84 -5.31 15.70
CA PHE A 152 -15.65 -6.52 15.41
C PHE A 152 -16.08 -7.24 16.70
N SER A 153 -16.34 -6.50 17.78
CA SER A 153 -16.68 -7.06 19.10
C SER A 153 -17.86 -8.03 19.04
N GLN A 154 -18.92 -7.70 18.29
CA GLN A 154 -20.12 -8.51 18.15
C GLN A 154 -19.87 -9.78 17.35
N GLU A 155 -19.11 -9.69 16.26
CA GLU A 155 -18.74 -10.82 15.41
C GLU A 155 -17.82 -11.78 16.16
N MET A 156 -16.84 -11.26 16.88
CA MET A 156 -15.94 -12.06 17.72
C MET A 156 -16.69 -12.75 18.86
N ALA A 157 -17.63 -12.06 19.52
CA ALA A 157 -18.47 -12.67 20.55
C ALA A 157 -19.38 -13.77 19.99
N SER A 158 -19.90 -13.60 18.77
CA SER A 158 -20.71 -14.61 18.10
C SER A 158 -19.88 -15.87 17.81
N LEU A 159 -18.71 -15.70 17.20
CA LEU A 159 -17.81 -16.80 16.86
C LEU A 159 -17.25 -17.54 18.09
N ARG A 160 -16.95 -16.81 19.18
CA ARG A 160 -16.54 -17.44 20.46
C ARG A 160 -17.63 -18.33 21.05
N ASN A 161 -18.90 -18.00 20.80
CA ASN A 161 -20.06 -18.78 21.23
C ASN A 161 -20.45 -19.88 20.23
N GLY A 162 -19.60 -20.18 19.23
CA GLY A 162 -19.90 -21.17 18.18
C GLY A 162 -21.01 -20.75 17.21
N ARG A 163 -21.40 -19.46 17.20
CA ARG A 163 -22.40 -18.91 16.28
C ARG A 163 -21.73 -18.28 15.07
N ASN A 164 -22.40 -18.33 13.93
CA ASN A 164 -21.92 -17.68 12.71
C ASN A 164 -22.06 -16.16 12.80
N VAL A 165 -21.21 -15.45 12.07
CA VAL A 165 -21.29 -13.99 11.92
C VAL A 165 -22.61 -13.61 11.22
N SER A 166 -23.23 -12.51 11.68
CA SER A 166 -24.46 -11.99 11.11
C SER A 166 -24.31 -11.67 9.62
N ARG A 167 -25.32 -12.05 8.81
CA ARG A 167 -25.39 -11.73 7.38
C ARG A 167 -25.33 -10.24 7.06
N LYS A 168 -25.67 -9.39 8.03
CA LYS A 168 -25.63 -7.93 7.91
C LYS A 168 -24.22 -7.35 8.14
N SER A 169 -23.30 -8.13 8.69
CA SER A 169 -21.94 -7.66 8.95
C SER A 169 -21.16 -7.45 7.65
N SER A 170 -20.33 -6.41 7.64
CA SER A 170 -19.45 -6.07 6.52
C SER A 170 -18.47 -7.20 6.15
N ILE A 171 -18.17 -8.09 7.10
CA ILE A 171 -17.19 -9.16 6.92
C ILE A 171 -17.83 -10.53 6.62
N PHE A 172 -19.17 -10.63 6.58
CA PHE A 172 -19.85 -11.91 6.35
C PHE A 172 -19.40 -12.61 5.05
N LYS A 173 -19.21 -11.83 3.97
CA LYS A 173 -18.75 -12.33 2.67
C LYS A 173 -17.32 -12.86 2.67
N LEU A 174 -16.54 -12.57 3.73
CA LEU A 174 -15.15 -13.03 3.88
C LEU A 174 -15.06 -14.40 4.56
N ASP A 175 -16.20 -15.04 4.83
CA ASP A 175 -16.28 -16.32 5.55
C ASP A 175 -15.44 -16.30 6.85
N PRO A 176 -15.76 -15.39 7.79
CA PRO A 176 -14.89 -15.08 8.92
C PRO A 176 -14.90 -16.19 9.96
N PHE A 177 -13.72 -16.62 10.41
CA PHE A 177 -13.56 -17.59 11.49
C PHE A 177 -12.47 -17.15 12.47
N LEU A 178 -12.41 -17.81 13.64
CA LEU A 178 -11.47 -17.49 14.70
C LEU A 178 -10.34 -18.54 14.75
N ASP A 179 -9.09 -18.09 14.63
CA ASP A 179 -7.88 -18.89 14.85
C ASP A 179 -7.05 -18.26 15.98
N ARG A 180 -6.86 -18.99 17.09
CA ARG A 180 -6.08 -18.52 18.26
C ARG A 180 -6.47 -17.11 18.73
N GLY A 181 -7.77 -16.79 18.64
CA GLY A 181 -8.34 -15.50 19.03
C GLY A 181 -8.22 -14.39 17.99
N ILE A 182 -7.70 -14.66 16.80
CA ILE A 182 -7.62 -13.72 15.68
C ILE A 182 -8.71 -14.04 14.67
N LEU A 183 -9.42 -13.01 14.22
CA LEU A 183 -10.41 -13.11 13.15
C LEU A 183 -9.71 -13.20 11.79
N ARG A 184 -9.94 -14.29 11.05
CA ARG A 184 -9.30 -14.59 9.78
C ARG A 184 -10.30 -14.83 8.66
N VAL A 185 -9.85 -14.63 7.42
CA VAL A 185 -10.59 -14.89 6.19
C VAL A 185 -10.59 -16.39 5.87
N GLY A 186 -11.78 -16.96 5.67
CA GLY A 186 -11.97 -18.34 5.22
C GLY A 186 -11.99 -18.50 3.69
N GLY A 187 -12.39 -19.69 3.24
CA GLY A 187 -12.71 -19.95 1.84
C GLY A 187 -11.58 -20.48 0.95
N ARG A 188 -11.57 -20.02 -0.31
CA ARG A 188 -10.99 -20.69 -1.51
C ARG A 188 -9.50 -21.06 -1.46
N LEU A 189 -8.73 -20.45 -0.57
CA LEU A 189 -7.30 -20.72 -0.43
C LEU A 189 -6.99 -21.87 0.55
N SER A 190 -8.00 -22.39 1.26
CA SER A 190 -7.85 -23.45 2.26
C SER A 190 -7.21 -24.73 1.69
N SER A 191 -7.54 -25.07 0.45
CA SER A 191 -7.05 -26.26 -0.27
C SER A 191 -5.69 -26.07 -0.97
N MET A 192 -5.07 -24.89 -0.90
CA MET A 192 -3.79 -24.63 -1.59
C MET A 192 -2.59 -25.05 -0.73
N ALA A 193 -1.52 -25.52 -1.38
CA ALA A 193 -0.24 -25.85 -0.73
C ALA A 193 0.56 -24.57 -0.40
N MET A 194 0.09 -23.80 0.59
CA MET A 194 0.74 -22.57 1.09
C MET A 194 0.74 -22.53 2.63
N PRO A 195 1.57 -21.69 3.27
CA PRO A 195 1.55 -21.53 4.72
C PRO A 195 0.18 -21.06 5.24
N GLU A 196 -0.25 -21.57 6.40
CA GLU A 196 -1.57 -21.26 7.00
C GLU A 196 -1.83 -19.75 7.17
N LYS A 197 -0.82 -18.98 7.60
CA LYS A 197 -0.92 -17.50 7.72
C LYS A 197 -1.26 -16.83 6.38
N GLN A 198 -0.89 -17.43 5.25
CA GLN A 198 -1.16 -16.92 3.89
C GLN A 198 -2.50 -17.42 3.34
N LYS A 199 -2.94 -18.62 3.73
CA LYS A 199 -4.28 -19.13 3.39
C LYS A 199 -5.38 -18.33 4.09
N HIS A 200 -5.12 -17.94 5.34
CA HIS A 200 -6.10 -17.29 6.21
C HIS A 200 -5.59 -15.93 6.71
N PRO A 201 -5.59 -14.89 5.85
CA PRO A 201 -5.22 -13.54 6.26
C PRO A 201 -6.08 -13.03 7.42
N ALA A 202 -5.48 -12.24 8.32
CA ALA A 202 -6.20 -11.58 9.39
C ALA A 202 -7.11 -10.46 8.85
N ILE A 203 -8.33 -10.37 9.39
CA ILE A 203 -9.31 -9.35 9.00
C ILE A 203 -9.08 -8.11 9.86
N LEU A 204 -8.84 -6.96 9.23
CA LEU A 204 -8.66 -5.70 9.94
C LEU A 204 -9.81 -4.73 9.65
N PRO A 205 -10.27 -3.96 10.66
CA PRO A 205 -11.30 -2.95 10.45
C PRO A 205 -10.80 -1.83 9.53
N LYS A 206 -11.63 -1.45 8.56
CA LYS A 206 -11.28 -0.46 7.53
C LYS A 206 -10.91 0.91 8.10
N ARG A 207 -11.62 1.35 9.14
CA ARG A 207 -11.43 2.67 9.79
C ARG A 207 -10.80 2.49 11.16
N HIS A 208 -9.50 2.25 11.18
CA HIS A 208 -8.74 2.11 12.41
C HIS A 208 -7.29 2.54 12.20
N PHE A 209 -6.72 3.25 13.19
CA PHE A 209 -5.34 3.76 13.13
C PHE A 209 -4.33 2.65 12.81
N ILE A 210 -4.44 1.50 13.48
CA ILE A 210 -3.59 0.33 13.24
C ILE A 210 -3.65 -0.16 11.78
N SER A 211 -4.85 -0.25 11.20
CA SER A 211 -5.01 -0.66 9.81
C SER A 211 -4.34 0.33 8.86
N GLU A 212 -4.47 1.63 9.12
CA GLU A 212 -3.80 2.67 8.33
C GLU A 212 -2.28 2.61 8.48
N LEU A 213 -1.79 2.45 9.72
CA LEU A 213 -0.37 2.37 10.02
C LEU A 213 0.29 1.15 9.35
N LEU A 214 -0.37 -0.01 9.42
CA LEU A 214 0.09 -1.23 8.77
C LEU A 214 0.04 -1.09 7.25
N LEU A 215 -1.05 -0.53 6.70
CA LEU A 215 -1.17 -0.28 5.26
C LEU A 215 -0.03 0.61 4.76
N ARG A 216 0.26 1.69 5.48
CA ARG A 216 1.36 2.61 5.19
C ARG A 216 2.72 1.91 5.24
N HIS A 217 2.94 1.08 6.26
CA HIS A 217 4.16 0.29 6.39
C HIS A 217 4.36 -0.67 5.20
N ILE A 218 3.33 -1.46 4.87
CA ILE A 218 3.37 -2.39 3.72
C ILE A 218 3.61 -1.62 2.41
N HIS A 219 2.91 -0.50 2.22
CA HIS A 219 3.10 0.35 1.04
C HIS A 219 4.52 0.91 0.93
N GLN A 220 5.16 1.26 2.04
CA GLN A 220 6.56 1.70 2.05
C GLN A 220 7.51 0.56 1.68
N GLN A 221 7.33 -0.61 2.31
CA GLN A 221 8.16 -1.80 2.05
C GLN A 221 8.05 -2.26 0.59
N ALA A 222 6.83 -2.37 0.05
CA ALA A 222 6.60 -2.78 -1.32
C ALA A 222 7.31 -1.87 -2.34
N LYS A 223 7.31 -0.55 -2.10
CA LYS A 223 8.01 0.41 -2.95
C LYS A 223 9.53 0.24 -2.88
N LEU A 224 10.09 0.09 -1.68
CA LEU A 224 11.51 -0.16 -1.51
C LEU A 224 11.95 -1.45 -2.21
N CYS A 225 11.19 -2.53 -2.03
CA CYS A 225 11.41 -3.80 -2.74
C CYS A 225 11.32 -3.64 -4.26
N THR A 226 10.37 -2.85 -4.76
CA THR A 226 10.22 -2.55 -6.19
C THR A 226 11.44 -1.82 -6.74
N CYS A 227 11.90 -0.77 -6.06
CA CYS A 227 13.11 -0.04 -6.45
C CYS A 227 14.35 -0.95 -6.46
N ARG A 228 14.53 -1.77 -5.41
CA ARG A 228 15.65 -2.73 -5.34
C ARG A 228 15.60 -3.72 -6.51
N ARG A 229 14.44 -4.35 -6.77
CA ARG A 229 14.27 -5.28 -7.90
C ARG A 229 14.53 -4.61 -9.24
N PHE A 230 14.12 -3.36 -9.40
CA PHE A 230 14.37 -2.61 -10.62
C PHE A 230 15.88 -2.40 -10.85
N ILE A 231 16.60 -1.92 -9.83
CA ILE A 231 18.06 -1.70 -9.89
C ILE A 231 18.78 -3.03 -10.15
N SER A 232 18.41 -4.11 -9.46
CA SER A 232 19.01 -5.43 -9.69
C SER A 232 18.81 -5.95 -11.12
N ARG A 233 17.69 -5.63 -11.78
CA ARG A 233 17.39 -6.10 -13.14
C ARG A 233 17.93 -5.19 -14.25
N ARG A 234 18.01 -3.88 -14.00
CA ARG A 234 18.35 -2.86 -15.01
C ARG A 234 19.74 -2.25 -14.83
N GLY A 235 20.42 -2.56 -13.73
CA GLY A 235 21.67 -1.94 -13.34
C GLY A 235 21.47 -0.62 -12.60
N GLN A 236 22.59 0.06 -12.33
CA GLN A 236 22.60 1.32 -11.60
C GLN A 236 21.87 2.42 -12.37
N VAL A 237 20.87 3.02 -11.73
CA VAL A 237 20.10 4.15 -12.29
C VAL A 237 20.87 5.46 -12.09
N SER A 238 21.07 6.24 -13.15
CA SER A 238 21.71 7.56 -13.05
C SER A 238 20.74 8.65 -12.57
N GLU A 239 19.51 8.66 -13.08
CA GLU A 239 18.46 9.62 -12.72
C GLU A 239 17.09 8.93 -12.58
N LEU A 240 16.36 9.27 -11.51
CA LEU A 240 14.99 8.82 -11.26
C LEU A 240 14.07 10.04 -11.21
N ARG A 241 12.95 10.00 -11.95
CA ARG A 241 11.95 11.07 -11.96
C ARG A 241 10.62 10.57 -11.43
N SER A 242 9.98 11.36 -10.56
CA SER A 242 8.65 11.04 -10.04
C SER A 242 7.79 12.26 -9.74
N ASP A 243 6.51 12.06 -9.47
CA ASP A 243 5.63 13.09 -8.91
C ASP A 243 5.96 13.38 -7.43
N ASN A 244 5.33 14.43 -6.87
CA ASN A 244 5.44 14.83 -5.46
C ASN A 244 4.54 13.99 -4.54
N GLY A 245 4.19 12.76 -4.90
CA GLY A 245 3.47 11.86 -4.02
C GLY A 245 4.24 11.72 -2.70
N THR A 246 3.59 12.01 -1.57
CA THR A 246 4.17 11.92 -0.21
C THR A 246 4.87 10.59 0.04
N ASN A 247 4.29 9.54 -0.54
CA ASN A 247 4.81 8.19 -0.62
C ASN A 247 6.20 8.08 -1.26
N LEU A 248 6.43 8.72 -2.40
CA LEU A 248 7.71 8.68 -3.14
C LEU A 248 8.76 9.58 -2.50
N ILE A 249 8.31 10.68 -1.88
CA ILE A 249 9.16 11.54 -1.04
C ILE A 249 9.70 10.74 0.16
N SER A 250 8.83 9.99 0.87
CA SER A 250 9.24 9.09 1.96
C SER A 250 10.22 8.02 1.45
N THR A 251 9.92 7.38 0.32
CA THR A 251 10.80 6.35 -0.27
C THR A 251 12.16 6.91 -0.65
N LYS A 252 12.26 8.13 -1.18
CA LYS A 252 13.55 8.78 -1.45
C LYS A 252 14.38 8.95 -0.17
N LYS A 253 13.75 9.39 0.91
CA LYS A 253 14.41 9.54 2.22
C LYS A 253 14.92 8.19 2.73
N GLU A 254 14.06 7.18 2.76
CA GLU A 254 14.39 5.83 3.24
C GLU A 254 15.45 5.14 2.36
N LEU A 255 15.35 5.25 1.03
CA LEU A 255 16.36 4.71 0.12
C LEU A 255 17.72 5.38 0.36
N ARG A 256 17.74 6.70 0.58
CA ARG A 256 18.97 7.43 0.92
C ARG A 256 19.54 6.98 2.26
N GLU A 257 18.71 6.75 3.27
CA GLU A 257 19.13 6.21 4.56
C GLU A 257 19.66 4.77 4.44
N ALA A 258 19.00 3.92 3.66
CA ALA A 258 19.42 2.54 3.40
C ALA A 258 20.75 2.49 2.64
N LEU A 259 20.94 3.33 1.62
CA LEU A 259 22.19 3.46 0.89
C LEU A 259 23.32 3.99 1.79
N LYS A 260 23.04 4.98 2.65
CA LYS A 260 24.01 5.48 3.63
C LYS A 260 24.43 4.38 4.61
N ARG A 261 23.47 3.61 5.12
CA ARG A 261 23.73 2.49 6.04
C ARG A 261 24.57 1.41 5.37
N TRP A 262 24.23 1.06 4.13
CA TRP A 262 24.99 0.08 3.34
C TRP A 262 26.42 0.57 3.04
N ASN A 263 26.59 1.86 2.73
CA ASN A 263 27.92 2.45 2.50
C ASN A 263 28.79 2.44 3.76
N MET A 264 28.20 2.63 4.95
CA MET A 264 28.93 2.54 6.23
C MET A 264 29.41 1.12 6.54
N ASP A 265 28.65 0.10 6.11
CA ASP A 265 28.95 -1.30 6.43
C ASP A 265 29.96 -1.96 5.45
N GLN A 266 30.25 -1.36 4.29
CA GLN A 266 31.03 -2.05 3.24
C GLN A 266 32.17 -1.29 2.54
N ILE A 267 32.35 0.04 2.63
CA ILE A 267 33.30 0.71 1.72
C ILE A 267 34.03 1.90 2.34
N GLU A 268 35.05 1.60 3.15
CA GLU A 268 36.26 2.44 3.16
C GLU A 268 37.07 2.05 1.91
N SER A 269 37.24 2.98 0.97
CA SER A 269 38.29 3.04 -0.08
C SER A 269 38.03 2.79 -1.57
N SER A 270 36.88 2.31 -2.10
CA SER A 270 36.90 1.98 -3.57
C SER A 270 35.66 2.19 -4.45
N LEU A 271 34.51 2.61 -3.93
CA LEU A 271 33.33 2.82 -4.79
C LEU A 271 32.71 4.18 -4.54
N VAL A 272 33.23 5.19 -5.25
CA VAL A 272 32.54 6.45 -5.51
C VAL A 272 31.29 6.13 -6.33
N GLN A 273 30.19 5.78 -5.67
CA GLN A 273 28.94 5.53 -6.36
C GLN A 273 28.29 6.89 -6.67
N LYS A 274 28.24 7.24 -7.95
CA LYS A 274 27.43 8.35 -8.48
C LYS A 274 26.00 8.16 -7.94
N GLY A 275 25.61 9.02 -6.99
CA GLY A 275 24.30 8.94 -6.35
C GLY A 275 23.18 9.05 -7.38
N VAL A 276 22.12 8.27 -7.23
CA VAL A 276 20.93 8.37 -8.09
C VAL A 276 20.35 9.77 -7.95
N LYS A 277 20.38 10.58 -9.01
CA LYS A 277 19.75 11.90 -9.02
C LYS A 277 18.23 11.69 -9.04
N TRP A 278 17.55 11.92 -7.92
CA TRP A 278 16.10 11.78 -7.86
C TRP A 278 15.43 13.15 -7.97
N THR A 279 14.81 13.42 -9.13
CA THR A 279 14.16 14.68 -9.48
C THR A 279 12.64 14.54 -9.33
N PHE A 280 12.00 15.48 -8.62
CA PHE A 280 10.54 15.53 -8.51
C PHE A 280 9.94 16.54 -9.49
N ASN A 281 8.72 16.26 -9.95
CA ASN A 281 8.00 17.20 -10.81
C ASN A 281 7.70 18.52 -10.06
N PRO A 282 7.61 19.66 -10.76
CA PRO A 282 7.15 20.91 -10.16
C PRO A 282 5.76 20.73 -9.51
N PRO A 283 5.44 21.39 -8.38
CA PRO A 283 4.18 21.20 -7.64
C PRO A 283 2.89 21.37 -8.46
N ALA A 284 2.92 22.21 -9.50
CA ALA A 284 1.80 22.44 -10.43
C ALA A 284 1.99 21.77 -11.82
N GLY A 285 3.04 20.96 -11.98
CA GLY A 285 3.44 20.39 -13.27
C GLY A 285 2.87 19.00 -13.54
N ALA A 286 1.58 18.75 -13.31
CA ALA A 286 0.95 17.42 -13.46
C ALA A 286 1.17 16.79 -14.85
N HIS A 287 1.25 17.61 -15.91
CA HIS A 287 1.53 17.18 -17.28
C HIS A 287 2.86 16.41 -17.44
N HIS A 288 3.84 16.60 -16.56
CA HIS A 288 5.09 15.83 -16.55
C HIS A 288 4.87 14.34 -16.16
N GLY A 289 3.72 14.03 -15.57
CA GLY A 289 3.24 12.68 -15.26
C GLY A 289 2.59 11.95 -16.44
N GLY A 290 2.15 12.67 -17.48
CA GLY A 290 1.22 12.15 -18.47
C GLY A 290 1.77 11.05 -19.38
N ILE A 291 3.10 10.93 -19.55
CA ILE A 291 3.70 9.81 -20.29
C ILE A 291 3.58 8.52 -19.45
N TRP A 292 3.89 8.59 -18.16
CA TRP A 292 3.85 7.45 -17.24
C TRP A 292 2.41 6.93 -17.07
N GLU A 293 1.44 7.84 -16.91
CA GLU A 293 0.02 7.48 -16.83
C GLU A 293 -0.47 6.76 -18.08
N ARG A 294 -0.06 7.24 -19.27
CA ARG A 294 -0.39 6.57 -20.54
C ARG A 294 0.20 5.18 -20.65
N ILE A 295 1.45 4.98 -20.23
CA ILE A 295 2.08 3.65 -20.16
C ILE A 295 1.30 2.75 -19.18
N ILE A 296 0.91 3.26 -18.01
CA ILE A 296 0.13 2.51 -17.02
C ILE A 296 -1.22 2.08 -17.61
N ILE A 297 -1.91 2.98 -18.32
CA ILE A 297 -3.18 2.67 -18.99
C ILE A 297 -2.98 1.59 -20.06
N MET A 298 -1.93 1.69 -20.87
CA MET A 298 -1.60 0.69 -21.90
C MET A 298 -1.35 -0.69 -21.28
N VAL A 299 -0.52 -0.77 -20.24
CA VAL A 299 -0.23 -2.02 -19.53
C VAL A 299 -1.50 -2.60 -18.92
N LYS A 300 -2.34 -1.77 -18.29
CA LYS A 300 -3.64 -2.22 -17.73
C LYS A 300 -4.54 -2.81 -18.82
N ARG A 301 -4.64 -2.17 -19.99
CA ARG A 301 -5.43 -2.69 -21.12
C ARG A 301 -4.93 -4.05 -21.61
N VAL A 302 -3.62 -4.19 -21.79
CA VAL A 302 -3.01 -5.46 -22.19
C VAL A 302 -3.26 -6.55 -21.14
N LEU A 303 -3.02 -6.25 -19.87
CA LEU A 303 -3.29 -7.20 -18.77
C LEU A 303 -4.76 -7.59 -18.73
N SER A 304 -5.69 -6.64 -18.78
CA SER A 304 -7.13 -6.92 -18.80
C SER A 304 -7.54 -7.78 -20.00
N SER A 305 -6.94 -7.57 -21.18
CA SER A 305 -7.18 -8.39 -22.36
C SER A 305 -6.70 -9.83 -22.16
N ILE A 306 -5.51 -10.02 -21.59
CA ILE A 306 -4.94 -11.35 -21.33
C ILE A 306 -5.75 -12.07 -20.24
N THR A 307 -6.11 -11.38 -19.17
CA THR A 307 -6.86 -11.98 -18.05
C THR A 307 -8.31 -12.24 -18.39
N ASN A 308 -8.96 -11.45 -19.26
CA ASN A 308 -10.32 -11.74 -19.74
C ASN A 308 -10.36 -12.89 -20.76
N GLN A 309 -9.23 -13.21 -21.40
CA GLN A 309 -9.08 -14.42 -22.22
C GLN A 309 -8.79 -15.67 -21.38
N GLN A 310 -8.45 -15.51 -20.10
CA GLN A 310 -8.40 -16.61 -19.14
C GLN A 310 -9.80 -16.80 -18.53
N SER A 311 -10.75 -17.32 -19.31
CA SER A 311 -11.89 -17.98 -18.68
C SER A 311 -11.33 -19.21 -17.97
N LEU A 312 -11.29 -19.15 -16.63
CA LEU A 312 -11.14 -20.36 -15.84
C LEU A 312 -12.50 -21.05 -15.90
N ASP A 313 -12.69 -21.88 -16.91
CA ASP A 313 -13.83 -22.78 -16.96
C ASP A 313 -13.68 -23.78 -15.81
N ASP A 314 -14.77 -24.06 -15.07
CA ASP A 314 -14.76 -24.89 -13.87
C ASP A 314 -14.12 -26.30 -14.08
N GLU A 315 -14.02 -26.77 -15.33
CA GLU A 315 -13.28 -27.99 -15.70
C GLU A 315 -11.77 -27.93 -15.44
N GLY A 316 -11.15 -26.74 -15.50
CA GLY A 316 -9.71 -26.56 -15.27
C GLY A 316 -9.31 -26.74 -13.80
N LEU A 317 -10.27 -26.59 -12.88
CA LEU A 317 -10.05 -26.72 -11.43
C LEU A 317 -10.31 -28.14 -10.90
N VAL A 318 -11.03 -28.99 -11.65
CA VAL A 318 -11.35 -30.37 -11.21
C VAL A 318 -10.26 -31.38 -11.60
N LYS A 319 -9.48 -31.13 -12.67
CA LYS A 319 -8.53 -32.13 -13.21
C LYS A 319 -7.18 -32.29 -12.48
N ARG A 320 -6.97 -31.66 -11.31
CA ARG A 320 -5.76 -31.89 -10.47
C ARG A 320 -6.05 -32.35 -9.04
N GLY A 321 -7.23 -32.91 -8.80
CA GLY A 321 -7.61 -33.47 -7.51
C GLY A 321 -8.55 -34.66 -7.67
N GLY A 322 -8.17 -35.63 -8.51
CA GLY A 322 -8.89 -36.90 -8.64
C GLY A 322 -8.76 -37.74 -7.38
N ILE A 323 -9.53 -37.41 -6.34
CA ILE A 323 -9.93 -38.39 -5.33
C ILE A 323 -11.09 -39.15 -5.96
N HIS A 324 -10.83 -40.36 -6.43
CA HIS A 324 -11.89 -41.31 -6.76
C HIS A 324 -12.79 -41.47 -5.53
N PRO A 325 -14.12 -41.28 -5.65
CA PRO A 325 -15.03 -41.67 -4.58
C PRO A 325 -14.94 -43.19 -4.43
N LYS A 326 -14.51 -43.66 -3.25
CA LYS A 326 -14.64 -45.06 -2.85
C LYS A 326 -16.11 -45.45 -3.01
N GLN A 327 -16.38 -46.40 -3.88
CA GLN A 327 -17.67 -47.07 -3.95
C GLN A 327 -18.00 -47.70 -2.58
N PRO A 328 -19.28 -47.69 -2.17
CA PRO A 328 -19.69 -48.36 -0.94
C PRO A 328 -19.55 -49.88 -1.12
N SER A 329 -18.76 -50.51 -0.27
CA SER A 329 -18.69 -51.97 -0.16
C SER A 329 -20.01 -52.48 0.41
N LEU A 330 -20.85 -53.03 -0.47
CA LEU A 330 -21.94 -53.91 -0.09
C LEU A 330 -21.37 -55.31 0.14
N ASP A 331 -21.70 -55.87 1.31
CA ASP A 331 -21.52 -57.28 1.68
C ASP A 331 -21.96 -58.26 0.59
N ASN A 332 -21.23 -59.37 0.45
CA ASN A 332 -21.81 -60.71 0.56
C ASN A 332 -20.74 -61.82 0.56
N ARG A 333 -20.82 -62.68 1.59
CA ARG A 333 -20.77 -64.16 1.55
C ARG A 333 -19.91 -64.80 0.45
N PHE A 334 -18.83 -65.48 0.82
CA PHE A 334 -18.77 -66.90 1.22
C PHE A 334 -17.39 -67.20 1.82
#